data_AF-A0A9W8EUN5-F1
#
_entry.id   AF-A0A9W8EUN5-F1
#
_cell.length_a   1.000
_cell.length_b   1.000
_cell.length_c   1.000
_cell.angle_alpha   90.00
_cell.angle_beta   90.00
_cell.angle_gamma   90.00
#
_symmetry.space_group_name_H-M   'P 1'
#
loop_
_entity.id
_entity.type
_entity.pdbx_description
1 polymer ?
#
loop_
_entity_poly.entity_id
_entity_poly.type
_entity_poly.pdbx_seq_one_letter_code
_entity_poly.pdbx_strand_id
1 'polypeptide(L)'
;MVLSTRIPATLLRATQATKAIKKAANARKGPVQDASNPRYELMKQILFYQQPRELPDVSEEDIERHMTILRAEKIFKMTASSKRRADRARKFDAMEKAYEALAEADPRLFEAACHKSGTVTFPRQMRVPTETPPVKIWNYNVSSK
;
A
#
# COMPACT_ATOMS: atom_id res chain seq x y z
N MET A 1 -4.06 -39.62 -10.71
CA MET A 1 -2.81 -38.89 -11.00
C MET A 1 -2.75 -37.67 -10.11
N VAL A 2 -1.97 -37.70 -9.02
CA VAL A 2 -1.84 -36.58 -8.08
C VAL A 2 -0.38 -36.14 -8.12
N LEU A 3 -0.12 -34.93 -8.60
CA LEU A 3 1.24 -34.41 -8.75
C LEU A 3 1.81 -33.95 -7.40
N SER A 4 2.95 -34.54 -7.11
CA SER A 4 3.93 -34.25 -6.06
C SER A 4 4.59 -32.88 -6.27
N THR A 5 4.76 -32.11 -5.20
CA THR A 5 5.80 -31.07 -5.13
C THR A 5 6.62 -31.26 -3.86
N ARG A 6 7.87 -31.72 -4.06
CA ARG A 6 8.92 -31.80 -3.05
C ARG A 6 9.60 -30.44 -2.95
N ILE A 7 9.71 -29.88 -1.76
CA ILE A 7 10.55 -28.71 -1.48
C ILE A 7 11.95 -29.23 -1.08
N PRO A 8 13.05 -28.74 -1.68
CA PRO A 8 14.38 -29.26 -1.42
C PRO A 8 14.92 -28.82 -0.04
N ALA A 9 15.57 -29.78 0.63
CA ALA A 9 16.27 -29.61 1.89
C ALA A 9 17.71 -29.12 1.65
N THR A 10 17.95 -27.82 1.69
CA THR A 10 19.30 -27.25 1.77
C THR A 10 19.27 -25.89 2.46
N LEU A 11 19.60 -25.85 3.75
CA LEU A 11 20.38 -24.80 4.44
C LEU A 11 20.39 -25.06 5.97
N LEU A 12 21.01 -26.17 6.38
CA LEU A 12 21.41 -26.40 7.78
C LEU A 12 22.92 -26.19 7.90
N ARG A 13 23.36 -24.93 8.02
CA ARG A 13 24.73 -24.64 8.47
C ARG A 13 24.86 -23.22 9.04
N ALA A 14 24.45 -23.03 10.31
CA ALA A 14 24.95 -21.97 11.21
C ALA A 14 24.24 -22.01 12.58
N THR A 15 24.59 -22.96 13.46
CA THR A 15 23.98 -23.07 14.80
C THR A 15 24.97 -22.98 15.96
N GLN A 16 26.13 -22.33 15.79
CA GLN A 16 27.06 -22.13 16.91
C GLN A 16 27.48 -20.67 17.19
N ALA A 17 27.30 -19.73 16.27
CA ALA A 17 27.63 -18.31 16.49
C ALA A 17 26.50 -17.47 17.13
N THR A 18 25.30 -18.04 17.33
CA THR A 18 24.12 -17.30 17.78
C THR A 18 23.97 -17.19 19.30
N LYS A 19 24.76 -17.93 20.09
CA LYS A 19 24.68 -17.84 21.57
C LYS A 19 25.36 -16.58 22.12
N ALA A 20 26.42 -16.09 21.48
CA ALA A 20 27.12 -14.88 21.93
C ALA A 20 26.38 -13.57 21.56
N ILE A 21 25.76 -13.52 20.36
CA ILE A 21 25.01 -12.34 19.89
C ILE A 21 23.70 -12.15 20.69
N LYS A 22 23.05 -13.25 21.11
CA LYS A 22 21.84 -13.19 21.94
C LYS A 22 22.09 -12.64 23.36
N LYS A 23 23.31 -12.75 23.90
CA LYS A 23 23.64 -12.22 25.23
C LYS A 23 23.90 -10.70 25.20
N ALA A 24 24.39 -10.16 24.09
CA ALA A 24 24.61 -8.72 23.90
C ALA A 24 23.33 -7.95 23.50
N ALA A 25 22.37 -8.60 22.83
CA ALA A 25 21.08 -7.99 22.51
C ALA A 25 20.19 -7.77 23.75
N ASN A 26 20.35 -8.58 24.80
CA ASN A 26 19.63 -8.42 26.08
C ASN A 26 20.22 -7.36 27.02
N ALA A 27 21.33 -6.70 26.64
CA ALA A 27 21.93 -5.61 27.43
C ALA A 27 21.39 -4.21 27.05
N ARG A 28 20.59 -4.11 25.98
CA ARG A 28 19.77 -2.91 25.76
C ARG A 28 18.61 -3.00 26.74
N LYS A 29 18.74 -2.32 27.87
CA LYS A 29 17.63 -2.01 28.77
C LYS A 29 16.44 -1.63 27.88
N GLY A 30 15.45 -2.53 27.79
CA GLY A 30 14.14 -2.18 27.27
C GLY A 30 13.62 -0.98 28.07
N PRO A 31 12.60 -0.26 27.57
CA PRO A 31 12.08 0.90 28.29
C PRO A 31 11.83 0.47 29.72
N VAL A 32 12.41 1.22 30.67
CA VAL A 32 12.18 1.02 32.09
C VAL A 32 10.66 0.89 32.21
N GLN A 33 10.19 -0.31 32.56
CA GLN A 33 8.79 -0.51 32.88
C GLN A 33 8.60 0.22 34.20
N ASP A 34 8.39 1.54 34.10
CA ASP A 34 7.81 2.31 35.17
C ASP A 34 6.38 1.79 35.31
N ALA A 35 6.24 0.64 35.97
CA ALA A 35 4.96 0.06 36.40
C ALA A 35 4.19 1.02 37.34
N SER A 36 4.84 2.11 37.74
CA SER A 36 4.29 3.24 38.49
C SER A 36 3.53 4.24 37.60
N ASN A 37 3.79 4.31 36.29
CA ASN A 37 3.17 5.32 35.45
C ASN A 37 1.72 4.91 35.10
N PRO A 38 0.69 5.64 35.57
CA PRO A 38 -0.71 5.30 35.31
C PRO A 38 -1.05 5.32 33.81
N ARG A 39 -0.24 6.01 33.00
CA ARG A 39 -0.36 6.00 31.53
C ARG A 39 -0.07 4.63 30.93
N TYR A 40 0.86 3.86 31.51
CA TYR A 40 1.20 2.53 31.02
C TYR A 40 0.04 1.56 31.27
N GLU A 41 -0.54 1.59 32.47
CA GLU A 41 -1.71 0.77 32.81
C GLU A 41 -2.95 1.19 32.01
N LEU A 42 -3.19 2.49 31.81
CA LEU A 42 -4.27 2.98 30.94
C LEU A 42 -4.10 2.53 29.49
N MET A 43 -2.87 2.58 28.96
CA MET A 43 -2.59 2.14 27.59
C MET A 43 -2.80 0.64 27.44
N LYS A 44 -2.41 -0.16 28.43
CA LYS A 44 -2.76 -1.58 28.46
C LYS A 44 -4.28 -1.77 28.51
N GLN A 45 -4.97 -1.02 29.37
CA GLN A 45 -6.43 -1.05 29.52
C GLN A 45 -7.15 -0.85 28.19
N ILE A 46 -6.76 0.19 27.45
CA ILE A 46 -7.34 0.52 26.15
C ILE A 46 -7.02 -0.53 25.08
N LEU A 47 -5.77 -1.02 25.03
CA LEU A 47 -5.33 -1.92 23.96
C LEU A 47 -5.76 -3.37 24.14
N PHE A 48 -5.83 -3.85 25.40
CA PHE A 48 -5.97 -5.28 25.68
C PHE A 48 -7.22 -5.62 26.49
N TYR A 49 -7.72 -4.71 27.32
CA TYR A 49 -8.80 -5.03 28.26
C TYR A 49 -10.17 -4.54 27.80
N GLN A 50 -10.24 -3.54 26.92
CA GLN A 50 -11.49 -3.12 26.30
C GLN A 50 -11.88 -4.12 25.19
N GLN A 51 -12.64 -5.16 25.53
CA GLN A 51 -13.22 -6.03 24.51
C GLN A 51 -14.15 -5.20 23.60
N PRO A 52 -14.12 -5.42 22.28
CA PRO A 52 -15.06 -4.78 21.37
C PRO A 52 -16.48 -5.15 21.78
N ARG A 53 -17.39 -4.17 21.75
CA ARG A 53 -18.81 -4.44 22.02
C ARG A 53 -19.35 -5.42 20.98
N GLU A 54 -20.03 -6.45 21.45
CA GLU A 54 -20.77 -7.36 20.58
C GLU A 54 -21.88 -6.59 19.86
N LEU A 55 -22.17 -6.99 18.62
CA LEU A 55 -23.24 -6.39 17.86
C LEU A 55 -24.59 -6.84 18.46
N PRO A 56 -25.62 -5.97 18.50
CA PRO A 56 -26.96 -6.38 18.86
C PRO A 56 -27.47 -7.50 17.94
N ASP A 57 -28.32 -8.37 18.47
CA ASP A 57 -29.05 -9.34 17.65
C ASP A 57 -29.93 -8.58 16.65
N VAL A 58 -29.67 -8.80 15.37
CA VAL A 58 -30.38 -8.17 14.26
C VAL A 58 -31.49 -9.09 13.74
N SER A 59 -32.56 -8.48 13.23
CA SER A 59 -33.64 -9.23 12.58
C SER A 59 -33.13 -9.94 11.31
N GLU A 60 -33.78 -11.03 10.90
CA GLU A 60 -33.45 -11.73 9.65
C GLU A 60 -33.53 -10.78 8.44
N GLU A 61 -34.54 -9.91 8.41
CA GLU A 61 -34.69 -8.90 7.36
C GLU A 61 -33.49 -7.93 7.31
N ASP A 62 -32.96 -7.51 8.45
CA ASP A 62 -31.81 -6.62 8.51
C ASP A 62 -30.52 -7.31 8.05
N ILE A 63 -30.40 -8.62 8.32
CA ILE A 63 -29.30 -9.44 7.79
C ILE A 63 -29.38 -9.47 6.26
N GLU A 64 -30.56 -9.69 5.68
CA GLU A 64 -30.74 -9.68 4.23
C GLU A 64 -30.44 -8.32 3.60
N ARG A 65 -30.89 -7.23 4.24
CA ARG A 65 -30.55 -5.85 3.83
C ARG A 65 -29.03 -5.64 3.86
N HIS A 66 -28.36 -6.06 4.93
CA HIS A 66 -26.91 -5.97 5.06
C HIS A 66 -26.18 -6.74 3.95
N MET A 67 -26.57 -7.98 3.69
CA MET A 67 -25.99 -8.80 2.62
C MET A 67 -26.18 -8.18 1.23
N THR A 68 -27.33 -7.54 1.02
CA THR A 68 -27.65 -6.83 -0.22
C THR A 68 -26.73 -5.62 -0.41
N ILE A 69 -26.52 -4.82 0.64
CA ILE A 69 -25.59 -3.69 0.64
C ILE A 69 -24.17 -4.15 0.32
N LEU A 70 -23.69 -5.22 0.97
CA LEU A 70 -22.35 -5.77 0.70
C LEU A 70 -22.20 -6.25 -0.74
N ARG A 71 -23.22 -6.92 -1.29
CA ARG A 71 -23.21 -7.38 -2.69
C ARG A 71 -23.15 -6.20 -3.65
N ALA A 72 -23.97 -5.18 -3.43
CA ALA A 72 -23.98 -3.96 -4.23
C ALA A 72 -22.62 -3.24 -4.18
N GLU A 73 -22.03 -3.12 -2.99
CA GLU A 73 -20.71 -2.50 -2.81
C GLU A 73 -19.61 -3.29 -3.55
N LYS A 74 -19.65 -4.62 -3.49
CA LYS A 74 -18.72 -5.49 -4.22
C LYS A 74 -18.82 -5.27 -5.74
N ILE A 75 -20.04 -5.23 -6.27
CA ILE A 75 -20.29 -4.96 -7.70
C ILE A 75 -19.77 -3.56 -8.07
N PHE A 76 -20.04 -2.56 -7.24
CA PHE A 76 -19.55 -1.19 -7.46
C PHE A 76 -18.01 -1.13 -7.49
N LYS A 77 -17.32 -1.74 -6.53
CA LYS A 77 -15.85 -1.78 -6.50
C LYS A 77 -15.28 -2.53 -7.70
N MET A 78 -15.90 -3.64 -8.10
CA MET A 78 -15.51 -4.43 -9.28
C MET A 78 -15.64 -3.61 -10.57
N THR A 79 -16.78 -2.97 -10.79
CA THR A 79 -17.04 -2.15 -11.99
C THR A 79 -16.09 -0.93 -12.05
N ALA A 80 -15.88 -0.22 -10.94
CA ALA A 80 -14.92 0.88 -10.86
C ALA A 80 -13.47 0.43 -11.15
N SER A 81 -13.08 -0.74 -10.63
CA SER A 81 -11.77 -1.34 -10.90
C SER A 81 -11.61 -1.74 -12.37
N SER A 82 -12.65 -2.34 -12.97
CA SER A 82 -12.68 -2.70 -14.39
C SER A 82 -12.53 -1.46 -15.28
N LYS A 83 -13.29 -0.39 -15.00
CA LYS A 83 -13.17 0.89 -15.71
C LYS A 83 -11.76 1.47 -15.65
N ARG A 84 -11.16 1.55 -14.45
CA ARG A 84 -9.76 2.02 -14.29
C ARG A 84 -8.75 1.17 -15.06
N ARG A 85 -8.97 -0.14 -15.15
CA ARG A 85 -8.10 -1.06 -15.90
C ARG A 85 -8.25 -0.85 -17.41
N ALA A 86 -9.48 -0.72 -17.90
CA ALA A 86 -9.75 -0.40 -19.30
C ALA A 86 -9.15 0.96 -19.71
N ASP A 87 -9.28 1.98 -18.86
CA ASP A 87 -8.66 3.29 -19.09
C ASP A 87 -7.14 3.21 -19.17
N ARG A 88 -6.51 2.40 -18.31
CA ARG A 88 -5.06 2.17 -18.35
C ARG A 88 -4.62 1.44 -19.61
N ALA A 89 -5.37 0.40 -20.02
CA ALA A 89 -5.11 -0.33 -21.25
C ALA A 89 -5.16 0.61 -22.46
N ARG A 90 -6.22 1.41 -22.59
CA ARG A 90 -6.34 2.41 -23.66
C ARG A 90 -5.17 3.40 -23.70
N LYS A 91 -4.69 3.84 -22.54
CA LYS A 91 -3.51 4.72 -22.46
C LYS A 91 -2.24 4.00 -22.92
N PHE A 92 -2.09 2.72 -22.57
CA PHE A 92 -0.95 1.92 -23.01
C PHE A 92 -0.98 1.69 -24.53
N ASP A 93 -2.12 1.30 -25.09
CA ASP A 93 -2.28 1.11 -26.54
C ASP A 93 -2.00 2.41 -27.31
N ALA A 94 -2.43 3.56 -26.76
CA ALA A 94 -2.14 4.86 -27.35
C ALA A 94 -0.64 5.21 -27.27
N MET A 95 0.04 4.87 -26.17
CA MET A 95 1.48 5.04 -26.04
C MET A 95 2.24 4.15 -27.04
N GLU A 96 1.86 2.88 -27.19
CA GLU A 96 2.49 1.94 -28.14
C GLU A 96 2.43 2.48 -29.57
N LYS A 97 1.23 2.87 -30.03
CA LYS A 97 1.05 3.48 -31.36
C LYS A 97 1.87 4.74 -31.55
N ALA A 98 1.99 5.58 -30.53
CA ALA A 98 2.80 6.79 -30.60
C ALA A 98 4.31 6.47 -30.71
N TYR A 99 4.77 5.43 -30.00
CA TYR A 99 6.16 4.96 -30.10
C TYR A 99 6.46 4.30 -31.45
N GLU A 100 5.52 3.53 -32.01
CA GLU A 100 5.62 2.99 -33.38
C GLU A 100 5.77 4.11 -34.41
N ALA A 101 4.90 5.12 -34.35
CA ALA A 101 4.98 6.29 -35.23
C ALA A 101 6.29 7.08 -35.05
N LEU A 102 6.79 7.19 -33.81
CA LEU A 102 8.06 7.86 -33.53
C LEU A 102 9.25 7.08 -34.09
N ALA A 103 9.22 5.75 -34.02
CA ALA A 103 10.27 4.88 -34.55
C ALA A 103 10.36 4.97 -36.08
N GLU A 104 9.22 5.12 -36.76
CA GLU A 104 9.17 5.34 -38.21
C GLU A 104 9.66 6.75 -38.61
N ALA A 105 9.33 7.77 -37.82
CA ALA A 105 9.68 9.16 -38.13
C ALA A 105 11.15 9.52 -37.83
N ASP A 106 11.64 9.21 -36.61
CA ASP A 106 13.01 9.51 -36.19
C ASP A 106 13.54 8.48 -35.16
N PRO A 107 14.49 7.61 -35.57
CA PRO A 107 15.03 6.58 -34.69
C PRO A 107 15.85 7.15 -33.52
N ARG A 108 16.46 8.34 -33.65
CA ARG A 108 17.23 8.96 -32.58
C ARG A 108 16.31 9.43 -31.44
N LEU A 109 15.17 10.03 -31.78
CA LEU A 109 14.18 10.44 -30.78
C LEU A 109 13.53 9.23 -30.11
N PHE A 110 13.28 8.16 -30.86
CA PHE A 110 12.80 6.90 -30.30
C PHE A 110 13.76 6.30 -29.28
N GLU A 111 15.07 6.24 -29.60
CA GLU A 111 16.10 5.77 -28.67
C GLU A 111 16.15 6.63 -27.40
N ALA A 112 16.13 7.96 -27.56
CA ALA A 112 16.13 8.89 -26.43
C ALA A 112 14.88 8.74 -25.54
N ALA A 113 13.70 8.50 -26.12
CA ALA A 113 12.46 8.28 -25.38
C ALA A 113 12.40 6.91 -24.67
N CYS A 114 13.11 5.91 -25.18
CA CYS A 114 13.25 4.59 -24.54
C CYS A 114 14.30 4.58 -23.42
N HIS A 115 15.14 5.61 -23.34
CA HIS A 115 16.16 5.71 -22.31
C HIS A 115 15.52 5.88 -20.92
N LYS A 116 15.73 4.88 -20.05
CA LYS A 116 15.28 4.94 -18.66
C LYS A 116 16.11 6.00 -17.93
N SER A 117 15.51 7.15 -17.63
CA SER A 117 16.11 8.07 -16.67
C SER A 117 16.15 7.40 -15.30
N GLY A 118 17.19 7.67 -14.51
CA GLY A 118 17.43 7.00 -13.22
C GLY A 118 16.31 7.26 -12.20
N THR A 119 16.51 8.21 -11.29
CA THR A 119 15.59 8.45 -10.18
C THR A 119 14.38 9.28 -10.62
N VAL A 120 13.40 8.66 -11.29
CA VAL A 120 12.11 9.28 -11.60
C VAL A 120 11.28 9.38 -10.32
N THR A 121 11.41 10.49 -9.60
CA THR A 121 10.63 10.78 -8.40
C THR A 121 9.56 11.81 -8.69
N PHE A 122 8.38 11.60 -8.13
CA PHE A 122 7.32 12.59 -8.19
C PHE A 122 7.74 13.90 -7.49
N PRO A 123 7.51 15.07 -8.09
CA PRO A 123 7.88 16.34 -7.48
C PRO A 123 7.09 16.55 -6.19
N ARG A 124 7.76 17.06 -5.15
CA ARG A 124 7.13 17.33 -3.82
C ARG A 124 5.96 18.30 -3.91
N GLN A 125 5.93 19.15 -4.93
CA GLN A 125 4.86 20.09 -5.23
C GLN A 125 3.55 19.40 -5.66
N MET A 126 3.62 18.16 -6.17
CA MET A 126 2.44 17.37 -6.48
C MET A 126 1.87 16.76 -5.19
N ARG A 127 0.90 17.45 -4.61
CA ARG A 127 0.27 17.07 -3.33
C ARG A 127 -0.88 16.08 -3.54
N VAL A 128 -1.15 15.29 -2.52
CA VAL A 128 -2.38 14.47 -2.44
C VAL A 128 -3.59 15.41 -2.30
N PRO A 129 -4.68 15.18 -3.06
CA PRO A 129 -5.91 15.97 -2.93
C PRO A 129 -6.46 15.96 -1.50
N THR A 130 -7.00 17.10 -1.07
CA THR A 130 -7.68 17.27 0.22
C THR A 130 -9.18 17.41 0.02
N GLU A 131 -9.99 17.05 1.03
CA GLU A 131 -11.46 17.16 0.97
C GLU A 131 -11.95 18.60 0.74
N THR A 132 -11.34 19.57 1.42
CA THR A 132 -11.60 20.99 1.22
C THR A 132 -10.38 21.71 0.65
N PRO A 133 -10.57 22.71 -0.23
CA PRO A 133 -9.46 23.45 -0.81
C PRO A 133 -8.78 24.33 0.25
N PRO A 134 -7.47 24.63 0.10
CA PRO A 134 -6.78 25.60 0.95
C PRO A 134 -7.21 27.03 0.61
N VAL A 135 -6.95 27.98 1.53
CA VAL A 135 -7.24 29.41 1.36
C VAL A 135 -6.66 29.96 0.05
N LYS A 136 -5.44 29.56 -0.31
CA LYS A 136 -4.83 29.84 -1.61
C LYS A 136 -4.76 28.54 -2.42
N ILE A 137 -5.70 28.38 -3.36
CA ILE A 137 -5.86 27.16 -4.18
C ILE A 137 -4.65 26.91 -5.07
N TRP A 138 -4.17 27.96 -5.74
CA TRP A 138 -3.08 27.87 -6.70
C TRP A 138 -2.05 28.98 -6.48
N ASN A 139 -0.78 28.64 -6.67
CA ASN A 139 0.29 29.61 -6.62
C ASN A 139 0.77 29.93 -8.04
N TYR A 140 0.41 31.10 -8.55
CA TYR A 140 0.83 31.56 -9.88
C TYR A 140 2.30 32.01 -9.93
N ASN A 141 2.92 32.32 -8.78
CA ASN A 141 4.25 32.93 -8.72
C ASN A 141 5.38 31.89 -8.56
N VAL A 142 5.17 30.64 -9.00
CA VAL A 142 6.16 29.55 -8.81
C VAL A 142 7.39 29.71 -9.70
N SER A 143 7.30 30.51 -10.78
CA SER A 143 8.34 30.67 -11.80
C SER A 143 9.12 32.00 -11.75
N SER A 144 8.89 32.91 -10.78
CA SER A 144 9.48 34.26 -10.83
C SER A 144 10.90 34.38 -10.21
N LYS A 145 11.76 33.40 -10.42
CA LYS A 145 13.18 33.51 -10.04
C LYS A 145 14.08 33.16 -11.20
#